data_AF-A0A9X8VDA3-F1
#
_entry.id   AF-A0A9X8VDA3-F1
#
_cell.length_a   1.000
_cell.length_b   1.000
_cell.length_c   1.000
_cell.angle_alpha   90.00
_cell.angle_beta   90.00
_cell.angle_gamma   90.00
#
_symmetry.space_group_name_H-M   'P 1'
#
loop_
_entity.id
_entity.type
_entity.pdbx_description
1 polymer ?
#
loop_
_entity_poly.entity_id
_entity_poly.type
_entity_poly.pdbx_seq_one_letter_code
_entity_poly.pdbx_strand_id
1 'polypeptide(L)' 'TVFKQPELAATLERIAKSGADDFYHGETARLLVAQMQRDNGLIGAADLADYRVKWREPMRISWRGNTVY' A
#
# COMPACT_ATOMS: atom_id res chain seq x y z
N THR A 1 9.31 -26.93 -7.92
CA THR A 1 9.69 -26.46 -6.56
C THR A 1 8.60 -25.53 -6.05
N VAL A 2 8.36 -25.46 -4.74
CA VAL A 2 7.35 -24.55 -4.16
C VAL A 2 7.99 -23.20 -3.87
N PHE A 3 7.39 -22.11 -4.34
CA PHE A 3 7.82 -20.73 -4.08
C PHE A 3 7.36 -20.26 -2.69
N LYS A 4 8.23 -19.60 -1.94
CA LYS A 4 7.96 -19.09 -0.58
C LYS A 4 8.57 -17.70 -0.42
N GLN A 5 7.91 -16.83 0.34
CA GLN A 5 8.32 -15.43 0.56
C GLN A 5 8.29 -15.07 2.06
N PRO A 6 9.30 -15.50 2.84
CA PRO A 6 9.29 -15.32 4.30
C PRO A 6 9.28 -13.84 4.74
N GLU A 7 9.99 -12.95 4.04
CA GLU A 7 9.99 -11.51 4.37
C GLU A 7 8.65 -10.83 4.07
N LEU A 8 7.98 -11.26 2.98
CA LEU A 8 6.63 -10.80 2.68
C LEU A 8 5.63 -11.31 3.74
N ALA A 9 5.80 -12.55 4.21
CA ALA A 9 4.98 -13.09 5.29
C ALA A 9 5.12 -12.24 6.56
N ALA A 10 6.34 -11.87 6.97
CA ALA A 10 6.56 -10.97 8.11
C ALA A 10 5.90 -9.59 7.93
N THR A 11 5.94 -9.04 6.71
CA THR A 11 5.25 -7.79 6.37
C THR A 11 3.74 -7.92 6.52
N LEU A 12 3.15 -9.00 6.00
CA LEU A 12 1.71 -9.27 6.11
C LEU A 12 1.29 -9.54 7.57
N GLU A 13 2.14 -10.19 8.37
CA GLU A 13 1.89 -10.37 9.81
C GLU A 13 1.86 -9.05 10.57
N ARG A 14 2.75 -8.10 10.25
CA ARG A 14 2.71 -6.76 10.86
C ARG A 14 1.48 -5.99 10.44
N ILE A 15 1.08 -6.06 9.17
CA ILE A 15 -0.17 -5.47 8.68
C ILE A 15 -1.38 -6.11 9.36
N ALA A 16 -1.39 -7.43 9.56
CA ALA A 16 -2.48 -8.11 10.25
C ALA A 16 -2.61 -7.66 11.71
N LYS A 17 -1.49 -7.35 12.39
CA LYS A 17 -1.47 -6.89 13.78
C LYS A 17 -1.81 -5.41 13.95
N SER A 18 -1.32 -4.55 13.06
CA SER A 18 -1.36 -3.09 13.22
C SER A 18 -2.21 -2.37 12.18
N GLY A 19 -2.86 -3.12 11.28
CA GLY A 19 -3.54 -2.58 10.12
C GLY A 19 -2.57 -1.91 9.13
N ALA A 20 -3.08 -0.96 8.35
CA ALA A 20 -2.28 -0.21 7.39
C ALA A 20 -1.18 0.64 8.05
N ASP A 21 -1.28 0.90 9.35
CA ASP A 21 -0.36 1.77 10.08
C ASP A 21 1.09 1.27 10.02
N ASP A 22 1.32 -0.04 10.04
CA ASP A 22 2.70 -0.58 9.90
C ASP A 22 3.33 -0.20 8.56
N PHE A 23 2.51 -0.20 7.50
CA PHE A 23 2.99 0.08 6.14
C PHE A 23 3.32 1.56 5.94
N TYR A 24 2.57 2.47 6.55
CA TYR A 24 2.72 3.91 6.34
C TYR A 24 3.51 4.63 7.45
N HIS A 25 3.59 4.07 8.66
CA HIS A 25 4.26 4.67 9.82
C HIS A 25 5.18 3.71 10.59
N GLY A 26 4.98 2.39 10.48
CA GLY A 26 5.68 1.39 11.28
C GLY A 26 6.98 0.84 10.69
N GLU A 27 7.26 -0.43 10.95
CA GLU A 27 8.55 -1.04 10.57
C GLU A 27 8.69 -1.15 9.06
N THR A 28 7.61 -1.53 8.37
CA THR A 28 7.61 -1.62 6.90
C THR A 28 7.85 -0.25 6.26
N ALA A 29 7.26 0.83 6.81
CA ALA A 29 7.52 2.20 6.35
C ALA A 29 9.00 2.57 6.48
N ARG A 30 9.61 2.27 7.63
CA ARG A 30 11.04 2.54 7.88
C ARG A 30 11.95 1.77 6.91
N LEU A 31 11.65 0.50 6.65
CA LEU A 31 12.40 -0.33 5.70
C LEU A 31 12.29 0.22 4.27
N LEU A 32 11.11 0.66 3.87
CA LEU A 32 10.87 1.27 2.56
C LEU A 32 11.68 2.56 2.40
N VAL A 33 11.61 3.49 3.37
CA VAL A 33 12.36 4.75 3.31
C VAL A 33 13.87 4.49 3.28
N ALA A 34 14.36 3.52 4.07
CA ALA A 34 15.77 3.13 4.02
C ALA A 34 16.19 2.56 2.66
N GLN A 35 15.32 1.80 1.99
CA GLN A 35 15.56 1.32 0.63
C GLN A 35 15.59 2.48 -0.38
N MET A 36 14.65 3.43 -0.28
CA MET A 36 14.63 4.62 -1.14
C MET A 36 15.90 5.45 -0.98
N GLN A 37 16.35 5.69 0.25
CA GLN A 37 17.59 6.42 0.50
C GLN A 37 18.83 5.72 -0.09
N ARG A 38 18.89 4.38 -0.01
CA ARG A 38 20.00 3.59 -0.58
C ARG A 38 20.06 3.67 -2.11
N ASP A 39 18.90 3.70 -2.76
CA ASP A 39 18.81 3.67 -4.23
C ASP A 39 18.58 5.06 -4.84
N ASN A 40 18.74 6.12 -4.05
CA ASN A 40 18.53 7.51 -4.50
C ASN A 40 17.10 7.78 -4.99
N GLY A 41 16.12 7.11 -4.39
CA GLY A 41 14.67 7.25 -4.61
C GLY A 41 14.05 8.47 -3.92
N LEU A 42 12.78 8.72 -4.24
CA LEU A 42 12.08 9.98 -3.87
C LEU A 42 11.13 9.85 -2.68
N ILE A 43 10.65 8.65 -2.38
CA ILE A 43 9.62 8.44 -1.35
C ILE A 43 10.27 8.53 0.04
N GLY A 44 9.82 9.49 0.83
CA GLY A 44 10.19 9.68 2.23
C GLY A 44 9.09 9.27 3.21
N ALA A 45 9.39 9.39 4.50
CA ALA A 45 8.43 9.08 5.56
C ALA A 45 7.19 9.99 5.52
N ALA A 46 7.37 11.26 5.15
CA ALA A 46 6.27 12.21 5.01
C ALA A 46 5.29 11.80 3.89
N ASP A 47 5.80 11.34 2.74
CA ASP A 47 4.96 10.88 1.63
C ASP A 47 4.07 9.70 2.03
N LEU A 48 4.63 8.77 2.80
CA LEU A 48 3.87 7.63 3.34
C LEU A 48 2.84 8.10 4.37
N ALA A 49 3.24 8.97 5.30
CA ALA A 49 2.37 9.45 6.37
C ALA A 49 1.22 10.33 5.87
N ASP A 50 1.41 11.04 4.75
CA ASP A 50 0.43 11.92 4.13
C ASP A 50 -0.48 11.20 3.14
N TYR A 51 -0.24 9.91 2.85
CA TYR A 51 -1.07 9.14 1.94
C TYR A 51 -2.51 9.00 2.47
N ARG A 52 -3.49 9.37 1.64
CA ARG A 52 -4.92 9.25 1.97
C ARG A 52 -5.68 8.61 0.82
N VAL A 53 -6.44 7.56 1.14
CA VAL A 53 -7.42 7.01 0.21
C VAL A 53 -8.55 8.03 -0.01
N LYS A 54 -9.05 8.12 -1.24
CA LYS A 54 -10.16 9.00 -1.60
C LYS A 54 -11.27 8.18 -2.21
N TRP A 55 -12.41 8.11 -1.52
CA TRP A 55 -13.64 7.58 -2.10
C TRP A 55 -14.14 8.53 -3.19
N ARG A 56 -14.63 7.96 -4.29
CA ARG A 56 -15.17 8.71 -5.43
C ARG A 56 -16.41 7.99 -5.93
N GLU A 57 -17.38 8.76 -6.38
CA GLU A 57 -18.55 8.19 -7.06
C GLU A 57 -18.08 7.54 -8.38
N PRO A 58 -18.41 6.26 -8.63
CA PRO A 58 -18.06 5.62 -9.90
C PRO A 58 -18.79 6.27 -11.08
N MET A 59 -18.19 6.16 -12.26
CA MET A 59 -18.79 6.71 -13.46
C MET A 59 -19.96 5.83 -13.90
N ARG A 60 -21.18 6.33 -13.74
CA ARG A 60 -22.38 5.59 -14.10
C ARG A 60 -22.81 5.84 -15.55
N ILE A 61 -22.86 4.79 -16.36
CA ILE A 61 -23.29 4.84 -17.77
C ILE A 61 -24.42 3.84 -18.02
N SER A 62 -25.49 4.27 -18.70
CA SER A 62 -26.55 3.38 -19.18
C SER A 62 -26.24 2.89 -20.60
N TRP A 63 -26.24 1.57 -20.81
CA TRP A 63 -25.97 0.97 -22.13
C TRP A 63 -26.82 -0.29 -22.37
N ARG A 64 -27.63 -0.29 -23.44
CA ARG A 64 -28.50 -1.41 -23.85
C ARG A 64 -29.33 -2.02 -22.71
N GLY A 65 -29.90 -1.17 -21.86
CA GLY A 65 -30.70 -1.59 -20.71
C GLY A 65 -29.90 -1.98 -19.46
N ASN A 66 -28.57 -1.90 -19.48
CA ASN A 66 -27.70 -2.17 -18.34
C ASN A 66 -27.16 -0.88 -17.74
N THR A 67 -26.74 -0.95 -16.47
CA THR A 67 -25.93 0.10 -15.82
C THR A 67 -24.50 -0.39 -15.69
N VAL A 68 -23.55 0.37 -16.23
CA VAL A 68 -22.10 0.19 -16.07
C VAL A 68 -21.63 1.23 -15.06
N TYR A 69 -20.75 0.81 -14.13
CA TYR A 69 -20.11 1.65 -13.11
C TYR A 69 -18.59 1.62 -13.31
#